data_AF-A0A7R9MU37-F1
#
_entry.id   AF-A0A7R9MU37-F1
#
_cell.length_a   1.000
_cell.length_b   1.000
_cell.length_c   1.000
_cell.angle_alpha   90.00
_cell.angle_beta   90.00
_cell.angle_gamma   90.00
#
_symmetry.space_group_name_H-M   'P 1'
#
loop_
_entity.id
_entity.type
_entity.pdbx_description
1 polymer ?
#
loop_
_entity_poly.entity_id
_entity_poly.type
_entity_poly.pdbx_seq_one_letter_code
_entity_poly.pdbx_strand_id
1 'polypeptide(L)'
;MTFAVVGILGHFSKTMLLFFMPQVFNFLYSCPQLFHFVDCPRHRLPKYDPKTDKVFASTFRLKRSETKRLGRLFLDILRALRLVQYKQVSDDPSNDTYECSNLTIINLILVKLGPMNEMHVTCVLLALQV
;
A
#
# COMPACT_ATOMS: atom_id res chain seq x y z
N MET A 1 9.12 -3.05 20.49
CA MET A 1 8.86 -3.08 21.95
C MET A 1 9.35 -1.81 22.64
N THR A 2 10.58 -1.34 22.41
CA THR A 2 11.17 -0.15 23.08
C THR A 2 10.25 1.07 23.09
N PHE A 3 9.74 1.51 21.94
CA PHE A 3 8.82 2.66 21.87
C PHE A 3 7.56 2.47 22.74
N ALA A 4 6.87 1.33 22.60
CA ALA A 4 5.70 1.03 23.42
C ALA A 4 6.00 1.08 24.93
N VAL A 5 7.13 0.50 25.36
CA VAL A 5 7.53 0.48 26.78
C VAL A 5 7.76 1.90 27.30
N VAL A 6 8.54 2.73 26.61
CA VAL A 6 8.81 4.10 27.06
C VAL A 6 7.55 4.97 27.02
N GLY A 7 6.70 4.79 26.01
CA GLY A 7 5.43 5.54 25.89
C GLY A 7 4.42 5.19 26.98
N ILE A 8 4.36 3.92 27.39
CA ILE A 8 3.48 3.46 28.48
C ILE A 8 4.01 3.92 29.83
N LEU A 9 5.28 3.60 30.16
CA LEU A 9 5.86 3.93 31.45
C LEU A 9 6.04 5.44 31.65
N GLY A 10 6.29 6.18 30.58
CA GLY A 10 6.40 7.64 30.61
C GLY A 10 5.06 8.38 30.50
N HIS A 11 3.93 7.68 30.39
CA HIS A 11 2.58 8.27 30.27
C HIS A 11 2.37 9.23 29.06
N PHE A 12 3.20 9.11 28.01
CA PHE A 12 3.11 9.92 26.79
C PHE A 12 2.73 9.10 25.54
N SER A 13 2.07 7.96 25.72
CA SER A 13 1.66 7.05 24.63
C SER A 13 0.85 7.74 23.53
N LYS A 14 0.00 8.72 23.88
CA LYS A 14 -0.78 9.51 22.91
C LYS A 14 0.12 10.37 22.01
N THR A 15 1.06 11.10 22.61
CA THR A 15 2.05 11.90 21.86
C THR A 15 2.93 11.01 20.99
N MET A 16 3.35 9.86 21.52
CA MET A 16 4.12 8.89 20.75
C MET A 16 3.35 8.35 19.54
N LEU A 17 2.05 8.08 19.67
CA LEU A 17 1.23 7.65 18.53
C LEU A 17 1.14 8.70 17.42
N LEU A 18 1.21 10.00 17.75
CA LEU A 18 1.27 11.06 16.74
C LEU A 18 2.57 11.01 15.94
N PHE A 19 3.71 10.67 16.56
CA PHE A 19 4.95 10.42 15.82
C PHE A 19 4.87 9.17 14.94
N PHE A 20 3.94 8.26 15.21
CA PHE A 20 3.71 7.06 14.40
C PHE A 20 2.68 7.28 13.27
N MET A 21 2.41 8.54 12.90
CA MET A 21 1.37 8.87 11.92
C MET A 21 1.58 8.17 10.55
N PRO A 22 2.78 8.15 9.94
CA PRO A 22 3.01 7.40 8.70
C PRO A 22 2.78 5.89 8.85
N GLN A 23 3.16 5.31 9.99
CA GLN A 23 3.01 3.89 10.30
C GLN A 23 1.53 3.52 10.46
N VAL A 24 0.77 4.35 11.20
CA VAL A 24 -0.68 4.18 11.40
C VAL A 24 -1.40 4.30 10.06
N PHE A 25 -1.05 5.29 9.23
CA PHE A 25 -1.62 5.44 7.90
C PHE A 25 -1.32 4.23 7.01
N ASN A 26 -0.07 3.78 6.94
CA ASN A 26 0.31 2.59 6.17
C ASN A 26 -0.46 1.34 6.65
N PHE A 27 -0.65 1.18 7.96
CA PHE A 27 -1.42 0.09 8.54
C PHE A 27 -2.89 0.13 8.12
N LEU A 28 -3.56 1.27 8.29
CA LEU A 28 -4.95 1.47 7.89
C LEU A 28 -5.16 1.25 6.38
N TYR A 29 -4.24 1.77 5.56
CA TYR A 29 -4.27 1.56 4.12
C TYR A 29 -4.08 0.08 3.74
N SER A 30 -3.23 -0.65 4.48
CA SER A 30 -2.98 -2.08 4.30
C SER A 30 -4.10 -3.00 4.80
N CYS A 31 -5.06 -2.49 5.61
CA CYS A 31 -6.09 -3.30 6.28
C CYS A 31 -6.86 -4.24 5.34
N PRO A 32 -7.33 -3.81 4.14
CA PRO A 32 -8.06 -4.72 3.25
C PRO A 32 -7.26 -5.96 2.86
N GLN A 33 -5.95 -5.82 2.68
CA GLN A 33 -5.04 -6.95 2.41
C GLN A 33 -4.76 -7.76 3.67
N LEU A 34 -4.45 -7.11 4.79
CA LEU A 34 -4.10 -7.80 6.05
C LEU A 34 -5.25 -8.68 6.58
N PHE A 35 -6.50 -8.22 6.45
CA PHE A 35 -7.68 -8.99 6.85
C PHE A 35 -8.23 -9.91 5.74
N HIS A 36 -7.50 -10.06 4.62
CA HIS A 36 -7.88 -10.95 3.52
C HIS A 36 -9.30 -10.66 2.98
N PHE A 37 -9.65 -9.37 2.91
CA PHE A 37 -10.82 -8.91 2.15
C PHE A 37 -10.50 -8.81 0.66
N VAL A 38 -9.23 -8.56 0.34
CA VAL A 38 -8.63 -8.68 -0.99
C VAL A 38 -7.39 -9.57 -0.89
N ASP A 39 -6.93 -10.11 -2.01
CA ASP A 39 -5.75 -10.99 -2.03
C ASP A 39 -4.50 -10.27 -1.50
N CYS A 40 -3.83 -10.92 -0.54
CA CYS A 40 -2.62 -10.39 0.08
C CYS A 40 -1.42 -11.26 -0.34
N PRO A 41 -0.61 -10.81 -1.32
CA PRO A 41 0.60 -11.55 -1.68
C PRO A 41 1.60 -11.56 -0.53
N ARG A 42 2.41 -12.62 -0.46
CA ARG A 42 3.44 -12.78 0.59
C ARG A 42 4.43 -11.62 0.64
N HIS A 43 4.80 -11.10 -0.53
CA HIS A 43 5.69 -9.94 -0.66
C HIS A 43 4.91 -8.78 -1.29
N ARG A 44 4.91 -7.63 -0.62
CA ARG A 44 4.24 -6.38 -1.05
C ARG A 44 5.23 -5.24 -1.35
N LEU A 45 6.51 -5.59 -1.46
CA LEU A 45 7.58 -4.66 -1.79
C LEU A 45 7.50 -4.26 -3.27
N PRO A 46 7.91 -3.03 -3.62
CA PRO A 46 8.07 -2.60 -5.01
C PRO A 46 8.94 -3.57 -5.84
N LYS A 47 8.71 -3.62 -7.15
CA LYS A 47 9.49 -4.42 -8.08
C LYS A 47 10.67 -3.60 -8.60
N TYR A 48 11.89 -4.10 -8.44
CA TYR A 48 13.09 -3.47 -9.00
C TYR A 48 13.27 -3.85 -10.47
N ASP A 49 13.60 -2.88 -11.31
CA ASP A 49 14.00 -3.09 -12.71
C ASP A 49 15.49 -2.78 -12.90
N PRO A 50 16.33 -3.80 -13.17
CA PRO A 50 17.77 -3.61 -13.37
C PRO A 50 18.12 -2.73 -14.58
N LYS A 51 17.23 -2.61 -15.56
CA LYS A 51 17.50 -1.84 -16.78
C LYS A 51 17.41 -0.33 -16.55
N THR A 52 16.48 0.08 -15.70
CA THR A 52 16.20 1.49 -15.42
C THR A 52 16.72 1.95 -14.06
N ASP A 53 17.22 1.01 -13.24
CA ASP A 53 17.67 1.23 -11.86
C ASP A 53 16.61 1.92 -10.98
N LYS A 54 15.35 1.54 -11.20
CA LYS A 54 14.17 2.11 -10.56
C LYS A 54 13.29 1.03 -9.96
N VAL A 55 12.56 1.39 -8.93
CA VAL A 55 11.51 0.57 -8.34
C VAL A 55 10.14 0.99 -8.83
N PHE A 56 9.33 0.01 -9.20
CA PHE A 56 7.98 0.14 -9.71
C PHE A 56 6.98 -0.35 -8.68
N ALA A 57 5.79 0.26 -8.66
CA ALA A 57 4.70 -0.19 -7.82
C ALA A 57 4.38 -1.67 -8.14
N SER A 58 4.40 -2.50 -7.11
CA SER A 58 4.02 -3.90 -7.20
C SER A 58 2.50 -4.04 -7.30
N THR A 59 2.03 -4.95 -8.14
CA THR A 59 0.61 -5.22 -8.34
C THR A 59 0.23 -6.63 -7.90
N PHE A 60 -1.03 -6.82 -7.52
CA PHE A 60 -1.65 -8.12 -7.30
C PHE A 60 -2.85 -8.27 -8.24
N ARG A 61 -3.10 -9.51 -8.68
CA ARG A 61 -4.23 -9.85 -9.54
C ARG A 61 -5.43 -10.18 -8.68
N LEU A 62 -6.58 -9.64 -9.04
CA LEU A 62 -7.87 -9.93 -8.41
C LEU A 62 -8.86 -10.35 -9.49
N LYS A 63 -9.67 -11.37 -9.19
CA LYS A 63 -10.89 -11.64 -9.95
C LYS A 63 -12.04 -10.90 -9.29
N ARG A 64 -12.75 -10.07 -10.05
CA ARG A 64 -13.82 -9.26 -9.48
C ARG A 64 -15.00 -10.13 -9.05
N SER A 65 -15.29 -11.22 -9.73
CA SER A 65 -16.31 -12.22 -9.35
C SER A 65 -16.06 -12.88 -7.99
N GLU A 66 -14.81 -13.18 -7.64
CA GLU A 66 -14.43 -13.92 -6.42
C GLU A 66 -14.22 -13.00 -5.20
N THR A 67 -14.06 -11.69 -5.41
CA THR A 67 -13.79 -10.76 -4.30
C THR A 67 -15.01 -10.53 -3.42
N LYS A 68 -14.81 -10.53 -2.10
CA LYS A 68 -15.86 -10.23 -1.09
C LYS A 68 -16.43 -8.82 -1.30
N ARG A 69 -17.73 -8.63 -1.01
CA ARG A 69 -18.41 -7.32 -1.15
C ARG A 69 -17.70 -6.19 -0.41
N LEU A 70 -17.21 -6.45 0.80
CA LEU A 70 -16.44 -5.47 1.59
C LEU A 70 -15.14 -5.07 0.88
N GLY A 71 -14.39 -6.05 0.36
CA GLY A 71 -13.17 -5.79 -0.41
C GLY A 71 -13.42 -4.93 -1.64
N ARG A 72 -14.53 -5.19 -2.36
CA ARG A 72 -14.96 -4.38 -3.50
C ARG A 72 -15.27 -2.94 -3.09
N LEU A 73 -16.07 -2.75 -2.05
CA LEU A 73 -16.41 -1.40 -1.54
C LEU A 73 -15.15 -0.62 -1.15
N PHE A 74 -14.22 -1.25 -0.42
CA PHE A 74 -12.94 -0.63 -0.07
C PHE A 74 -12.13 -0.24 -1.31
N LEU A 75 -12.02 -1.13 -2.30
CA LEU A 75 -11.32 -0.84 -3.56
C LEU A 75 -11.99 0.29 -4.35
N ASP A 76 -13.33 0.33 -4.40
CA ASP A 76 -14.08 1.39 -5.08
C ASP A 76 -13.87 2.75 -4.41
N ILE A 77 -13.86 2.81 -3.07
CA ILE A 77 -13.53 4.03 -2.31
C ILE A 77 -12.08 4.46 -2.60
N LEU A 78 -11.12 3.54 -2.50
CA LEU A 78 -9.71 3.84 -2.76
C LEU A 78 -9.46 4.27 -4.21
N ARG A 79 -10.23 3.73 -5.16
CA ARG A 79 -10.24 4.12 -6.57
C ARG A 79 -10.80 5.54 -6.74
N ALA A 80 -11.92 5.84 -6.09
CA ALA A 80 -12.52 7.19 -6.12
C ALA A 80 -11.54 8.25 -5.58
N LEU A 81 -10.79 7.91 -4.52
CA LEU A 81 -9.74 8.76 -3.94
C LEU A 81 -8.43 8.79 -4.75
N ARG A 82 -8.35 8.06 -5.87
CA ARG A 82 -7.16 7.90 -6.72
C ARG A 82 -5.92 7.42 -5.93
N LEU A 83 -6.11 6.59 -4.91
CA LEU A 83 -5.02 6.05 -4.07
C LEU A 83 -4.46 4.74 -4.63
N VAL A 84 -5.20 4.07 -5.52
CA VAL A 84 -4.84 2.77 -6.08
C VAL A 84 -4.77 2.86 -7.60
N GLN A 85 -3.76 2.20 -8.18
CA GLN A 85 -3.74 1.93 -9.61
C GLN A 85 -4.59 0.69 -9.90
N TYR A 86 -5.61 0.84 -10.72
CA TYR A 86 -6.55 -0.21 -11.10
C TYR A 86 -6.54 -0.38 -12.62
N LYS A 87 -6.02 -1.51 -13.12
CA LYS A 87 -5.91 -1.82 -14.55
C LYS A 87 -6.57 -3.16 -14.85
N GLN A 88 -7.21 -3.29 -16.00
CA GLN A 88 -7.69 -4.58 -16.49
C GLN A 88 -6.55 -5.29 -17.22
N VAL A 89 -6.35 -6.59 -16.94
CA VAL A 89 -5.19 -7.35 -17.46
C VAL A 89 -5.37 -7.77 -18.92
N SER A 90 -6.62 -8.00 -19.34
CA SER A 90 -6.95 -8.54 -20.65
C SER A 90 -8.13 -7.77 -21.26
N ASP A 91 -8.04 -7.43 -22.54
CA ASP A 91 -9.15 -6.87 -23.34
C ASP A 91 -10.23 -7.92 -23.67
N ASP A 92 -10.02 -9.17 -23.26
CA ASP A 92 -10.97 -10.26 -23.43
C ASP A 92 -12.18 -10.07 -22.49
N PRO A 93 -13.41 -9.91 -23.00
CA PRO A 93 -14.61 -9.68 -22.16
C PRO A 93 -14.94 -10.85 -21.22
N SER A 94 -14.37 -12.03 -21.48
CA SER A 94 -14.59 -13.25 -20.72
C SER A 94 -13.76 -13.32 -19.43
N ASN A 95 -12.69 -12.52 -19.31
CA ASN A 95 -11.71 -12.66 -18.23
C ASN A 95 -11.81 -11.49 -17.25
N ASP A 96 -12.56 -11.68 -16.17
CA ASP A 96 -12.86 -10.69 -15.12
C ASP A 96 -11.68 -10.43 -14.15
N THR A 97 -10.47 -10.36 -14.70
CA THR A 97 -9.20 -10.22 -13.96
C THR A 97 -8.68 -8.78 -14.03
N TYR A 98 -8.42 -8.20 -12.87
CA TYR A 98 -7.87 -6.86 -12.72
C TYR A 98 -6.55 -6.91 -11.95
N GLU A 99 -5.67 -5.98 -12.25
CA GLU A 99 -4.45 -5.71 -11.50
C GLU A 99 -4.64 -4.44 -10.66
N CYS A 100 -4.47 -4.61 -9.35
CA CYS A 100 -4.41 -3.52 -8.38
C CYS A 100 -2.98 -3.33 -7.90
N SER A 101 -2.58 -2.09 -7.65
CA SER A 101 -1.36 -1.82 -6.88
C SER A 101 -1.50 -2.34 -5.44
N ASN A 102 -0.43 -2.91 -4.89
CA ASN A 102 -0.40 -3.32 -3.48
C ASN A 102 -0.69 -2.15 -2.53
N LEU A 103 -1.44 -2.45 -1.47
CA LEU A 103 -1.91 -1.43 -0.52
C LEU A 103 -0.86 -1.19 0.55
N THR A 104 0.15 -0.39 0.21
CA THR A 104 1.18 0.08 1.14
C THR A 104 1.56 1.52 0.81
N ILE A 105 2.03 2.30 1.78
CA ILE A 105 2.47 3.68 1.57
C ILE A 105 3.60 3.81 0.54
N ILE A 106 4.49 2.80 0.46
CA ILE A 106 5.59 2.76 -0.51
C ILE A 106 5.03 2.69 -1.94
N ASN A 107 4.16 1.71 -2.21
CA ASN A 107 3.50 1.59 -3.50
C ASN A 107 2.60 2.82 -3.80
N LEU A 108 1.97 3.44 -2.80
CA LEU A 108 1.19 4.67 -2.98
C LEU A 108 2.07 5.83 -3.48
N ILE A 109 3.25 6.02 -2.87
CA ILE A 109 4.24 7.01 -3.32
C ILE A 109 4.63 6.75 -4.77
N LEU A 110 4.92 5.50 -5.13
CA LEU A 110 5.28 5.13 -6.51
C LEU A 110 4.12 5.31 -7.51
N VAL A 111 2.88 5.08 -7.09
CA VAL A 111 1.69 5.34 -7.92
C VAL A 111 1.48 6.84 -8.15
N LYS A 112 1.78 7.68 -7.16
CA LYS A 112 1.58 9.14 -7.24
C LYS A 112 2.74 9.89 -7.90
N LEU A 113 3.97 9.57 -7.52
CA LEU A 113 5.19 10.25 -7.96
C LEU A 113 5.89 9.53 -9.12
N GLY A 114 5.45 8.31 -9.46
CA GLY A 114 6.04 7.50 -10.51
C GLY A 114 7.22 6.64 -10.04
N PRO A 115 7.82 5.88 -10.96
CA PRO A 115 8.97 5.02 -10.68
C PRO A 115 10.22 5.85 -10.40
N MET A 116 10.89 5.55 -9.30
CA MET A 116 12.08 6.25 -8.84
C MET A 116 13.09 5.26 -8.26
N ASN A 117 14.32 5.71 -8.02
CA ASN A 117 15.35 4.87 -7.41
C ASN A 117 15.02 4.60 -5.92
N GLU A 118 15.42 3.44 -5.41
CA GLU A 118 15.14 3.00 -4.03
C GLU A 118 15.61 4.00 -2.97
N MET A 119 16.76 4.64 -3.17
CA MET A 119 17.28 5.68 -2.29
C MET A 119 16.30 6.85 -2.19
N HIS A 120 15.76 7.29 -3.34
CA HIS A 120 14.83 8.43 -3.38
C HIS A 120 13.49 8.09 -2.72
N VAL A 121 12.96 6.88 -2.93
CA VAL A 121 11.75 6.42 -2.22
C VAL A 121 11.97 6.49 -0.71
N THR A 122 13.13 6.01 -0.25
CA THR A 122 13.49 5.98 1.17
C THR A 122 13.62 7.39 1.73
N CYS A 123 14.28 8.30 1.02
CA CYS A 123 14.36 9.71 1.42
C CYS A 123 12.97 10.36 1.51
N VAL A 124 12.06 10.10 0.56
CA VAL A 124 10.68 10.62 0.62
C VAL A 124 9.93 10.07 1.83
N LEU A 125 10.09 8.78 2.14
CA LEU A 125 9.48 8.17 3.33
C LEU A 125 10.02 8.76 4.64
N LEU A 126 11.33 9.02 4.71
CA LEU A 126 11.96 9.67 5.87
C LEU A 126 11.51 11.13 5.98
N ALA A 127 11.39 11.85 4.87
CA ALA A 127 10.88 13.22 4.86
C ALA A 127 9.41 13.30 5.29
N LEU A 128 8.59 12.29 4.97
CA LEU A 128 7.21 12.18 5.47
C LEU A 128 7.14 11.91 6.98
N GLN A 129 8.20 11.34 7.55
CA GLN A 129 8.26 10.94 8.96
C GLN A 129 8.71 12.06 9.90
N VAL A 130 9.40 13.06 9.37
CA VAL A 130 9.84 14.27 10.08
C VAL A 130 8.72 15.30 10.10
#